data_AF-A0A2S5E5Q7-F1
#
_entry.id   AF-A0A2S5E5Q7-F1
#
_cell.length_a   1.000
_cell.length_b   1.000
_cell.length_c   1.000
_cell.angle_alpha   90.00
_cell.angle_beta   90.00
_cell.angle_gamma   90.00
#
_symmetry.space_group_name_H-M   'P 1'
#
loop_
_entity.id
_entity.type
_entity.pdbx_description
1 polymer ?
#
loop_
_entity_poly.entity_id
_entity_poly.type
_entity_poly.pdbx_seq_one_letter_code
_entity_poly.pdbx_strand_id
1 'polypeptide(L)'
;MGTSYRFISAPSDSDAVLTWFRELPEPPREIAAAQHIVLYFAHLGGLQYGEEGEVDAEKSPIVTIVPPRTARGALWTVGEVHFLTSALGKLYPALYRVSRSFGKWLGGYQCVYSSADRDNGYSYYLEGSVKNQVTPIFALQSGMDALGNERYFVGARDNDAVLDTVCKTLRLRGLSVDAG
;
A
#
# COMPACT_ATOMS: atom_id res chain seq x y z
N MET A 1 -3.82 -1.83 17.18
CA MET A 1 -3.39 -2.32 15.85
C MET A 1 -2.84 -1.12 15.08
N GLY A 2 -1.74 -1.27 14.35
CA GLY A 2 -1.21 -0.19 13.49
C GLY A 2 -2.23 0.24 12.44
N THR A 3 -2.04 1.43 11.87
CA THR A 3 -2.90 1.94 10.80
C THR A 3 -2.26 1.66 9.45
N SER A 4 -3.01 1.06 8.52
CA SER A 4 -2.56 0.82 7.16
C SER A 4 -3.51 1.47 6.17
N TYR A 5 -2.93 2.13 5.17
CA TYR A 5 -3.65 2.70 4.03
C TYR A 5 -3.27 1.94 2.78
N ARG A 6 -4.20 1.85 1.83
CA ARG A 6 -4.02 1.08 0.60
C ARG A 6 -4.40 1.89 -0.62
N PHE A 7 -3.60 1.73 -1.66
CA PHE A 7 -3.83 2.41 -2.91
C PHE A 7 -3.48 1.53 -4.10
N ILE A 8 -4.01 1.87 -5.26
CA ILE A 8 -3.56 1.33 -6.54
C ILE A 8 -2.99 2.46 -7.39
N SER A 9 -1.88 2.16 -8.07
CA SER A 9 -1.24 3.02 -9.05
C SER A 9 -0.43 2.15 -10.01
N ALA A 10 0.04 2.72 -11.12
CA ALA A 10 1.01 2.03 -11.94
C ALA A 10 2.34 1.86 -11.17
N PRO A 11 3.04 0.71 -11.30
CA PRO A 11 4.34 0.52 -10.66
C PRO A 11 5.35 1.60 -11.00
N SER A 12 5.33 2.08 -12.26
CA SER A 12 6.18 3.17 -12.76
C SER A 12 5.80 4.56 -12.27
N ASP A 13 4.61 4.72 -11.66
CA ASP A 13 4.04 6.00 -11.24
C ASP A 13 3.58 5.94 -9.76
N SER A 14 4.33 5.18 -8.95
CA SER A 14 4.07 5.03 -7.51
C SER A 14 4.66 6.16 -6.67
N ASP A 15 5.34 7.12 -7.31
CA ASP A 15 6.06 8.20 -6.64
C ASP A 15 5.13 9.24 -6.00
N ALA A 16 3.86 9.35 -6.42
CA ALA A 16 2.91 10.30 -5.86
C ALA A 16 2.75 10.17 -4.32
N VAL A 17 2.80 8.96 -3.77
CA VAL A 17 2.77 8.73 -2.32
C VAL A 17 4.05 9.23 -1.66
N LEU A 18 5.21 9.00 -2.27
CA LEU A 18 6.49 9.50 -1.75
C LEU A 18 6.57 11.02 -1.83
N THR A 19 6.17 11.60 -2.96
CA THR A 19 6.07 13.05 -3.15
C THR A 19 5.22 13.70 -2.06
N TRP A 20 4.08 13.11 -1.70
CA TRP A 20 3.27 13.62 -0.61
C TRP A 20 4.05 13.70 0.72
N PHE A 21 4.86 12.68 1.05
CA PHE A 21 5.69 12.70 2.26
C PHE A 21 6.86 13.68 2.16
N ARG A 22 7.45 13.84 0.97
CA ARG A 22 8.55 14.79 0.69
C ARG A 22 8.10 16.26 0.81
N GLU A 23 6.82 16.53 0.57
CA GLU A 23 6.21 17.87 0.68
C GLU A 23 5.78 18.25 2.10
N LEU A 24 5.96 17.37 3.08
CA LEU A 24 5.72 17.73 4.48
C LEU A 24 6.67 18.84 4.94
N PRO A 25 6.25 19.72 5.87
CA PRO A 25 7.11 20.79 6.40
C PRO A 25 8.45 20.30 6.95
N GLU A 26 8.44 19.11 7.55
CA GLU A 26 9.62 18.39 8.01
C GLU A 26 9.64 17.01 7.33
N PRO A 27 10.25 16.89 6.14
CA PRO A 27 10.20 15.65 5.37
C PRO A 27 11.01 14.54 6.07
N PRO A 28 10.54 13.29 5.99
CA PRO A 28 11.25 12.16 6.56
C PRO A 28 12.52 11.83 5.75
N ARG A 29 13.45 11.12 6.38
CA ARG A 29 14.56 10.50 5.67
C ARG A 29 14.09 9.21 5.02
N GLU A 30 14.32 9.07 3.72
CA GLU A 30 14.02 7.87 2.96
C GLU A 30 15.15 6.85 3.05
N ILE A 31 14.80 5.63 3.42
CA ILE A 31 15.71 4.48 3.44
C ILE A 31 15.09 3.43 2.53
N ALA A 32 15.69 3.26 1.35
CA ALA A 32 15.25 2.25 0.39
C ALA A 32 15.61 0.84 0.88
N ALA A 33 14.66 -0.08 0.82
CA ALA A 33 14.87 -1.51 0.99
C ALA A 33 14.40 -2.26 -0.27
N ALA A 34 14.66 -3.57 -0.35
CA ALA A 34 14.44 -4.35 -1.56
C ALA A 34 12.98 -4.34 -2.09
N GLN A 35 11.99 -4.22 -1.19
CA GLN A 35 10.56 -4.32 -1.55
C GLN A 35 9.70 -3.22 -0.92
N HIS A 36 10.31 -2.30 -0.17
CA HIS A 36 9.62 -1.25 0.55
C HIS A 36 10.57 -0.09 0.83
N ILE A 37 10.01 1.04 1.24
CA ILE A 37 10.74 2.23 1.62
C ILE A 37 10.37 2.53 3.07
N VAL A 38 11.38 2.80 3.90
CA VAL A 38 11.18 3.26 5.27
C VAL A 38 11.37 4.77 5.30
N LEU A 39 10.36 5.47 5.81
CA LEU A 39 10.38 6.89 6.07
C LEU A 39 10.64 7.12 7.55
N TYR A 40 11.80 7.67 7.88
CA TYR A 40 12.18 7.96 9.26
C TYR A 40 11.99 9.44 9.59
N PHE A 41 11.12 9.72 10.55
CA PHE A 41 10.83 11.07 11.03
C PHE A 41 11.78 11.45 12.18
N ALA A 42 13.02 11.77 11.83
CA ALA A 42 14.10 12.02 12.79
C ALA A 42 13.79 13.14 13.81
N HIS A 43 12.98 14.12 13.43
CA HIS A 43 12.56 15.22 14.31
C HIS A 43 11.57 14.78 15.41
N LEU A 44 10.97 13.58 15.28
CA LEU A 44 10.00 13.04 16.23
C LEU A 44 10.60 12.09 17.27
N GLY A 45 11.89 11.74 17.15
CA GLY A 45 12.60 10.88 18.09
C GLY A 45 13.60 9.96 17.39
N GLY A 46 14.44 9.30 18.21
CA GLY A 46 15.40 8.31 17.74
C GLY A 46 14.76 7.00 17.31
N LEU A 47 15.46 6.25 16.45
CA LEU A 47 15.15 4.84 16.18
C LEU A 47 15.37 4.02 17.45
N GLN A 48 14.42 3.13 17.72
CA GLN A 48 14.54 2.09 18.72
C GLN A 48 14.90 0.79 18.01
N TYR A 49 15.70 -0.04 18.68
CA TYR A 49 16.16 -1.31 18.13
C TYR A 49 15.66 -2.46 19.00
N GLY A 50 15.32 -3.57 18.37
CA GLY A 50 15.01 -4.85 18.99
C GLY A 50 16.26 -5.54 19.54
N GLU A 51 16.08 -6.74 20.08
CA GLU A 51 17.15 -7.53 20.68
C GLU A 51 18.18 -8.02 19.65
N GLU A 52 17.79 -8.17 18.38
CA GLU A 52 18.66 -8.61 17.29
C GLU A 52 19.28 -7.42 16.50
N GLY A 53 19.07 -6.20 16.98
CA GLY A 53 19.60 -4.97 16.37
C GLY A 53 18.81 -4.45 15.17
N GLU A 54 17.65 -5.02 14.88
CA GLU A 54 16.67 -4.56 13.91
C GLU A 54 15.90 -3.34 14.42
N VAL A 55 15.44 -2.46 13.53
CA VAL A 55 14.62 -1.31 13.94
C VAL A 55 13.25 -1.80 14.43
N ASP A 56 12.91 -1.46 15.67
CA ASP A 56 11.60 -1.74 16.25
C ASP A 56 10.57 -0.74 15.67
N ALA A 57 9.80 -1.22 14.69
CA ALA A 57 8.80 -0.44 13.99
C ALA A 57 7.61 -0.02 14.87
N GLU A 58 7.35 -0.71 15.99
CA GLU A 58 6.31 -0.30 16.93
C GLU A 58 6.79 0.84 17.81
N LYS A 59 8.09 0.89 18.14
CA LYS A 59 8.68 1.88 19.04
C LYS A 59 9.48 2.98 18.34
N SER A 60 9.46 3.05 17.01
CA SER A 60 10.20 4.06 16.25
C SER A 60 9.25 4.97 15.47
N PRO A 61 9.59 6.25 15.25
CA PRO A 61 8.79 7.17 14.45
C PRO A 61 9.04 6.93 12.95
N ILE A 62 8.63 5.76 12.48
CA ILE A 62 8.79 5.34 11.08
C ILE A 62 7.45 5.05 10.40
N VAL A 63 7.45 5.21 9.08
CA VAL A 63 6.37 4.78 8.19
C VAL A 63 6.96 3.87 7.13
N THR A 64 6.31 2.74 6.85
CA THR A 64 6.74 1.82 5.79
C THR A 64 5.82 1.98 4.58
N ILE A 65 6.40 2.18 3.41
CA ILE A 65 5.69 2.22 2.13
C ILE A 65 6.07 0.99 1.32
N VAL A 66 5.07 0.21 0.93
CA VAL A 66 5.20 -0.87 -0.05
C VAL A 66 4.62 -0.36 -1.36
N PRO A 67 5.44 0.00 -2.37
CA PRO A 67 4.91 0.50 -3.63
C PRO A 67 4.23 -0.62 -4.44
N PRO A 68 3.25 -0.30 -5.30
CA PRO A 68 2.75 -1.22 -6.32
C PRO A 68 3.88 -1.77 -7.19
N ARG A 69 3.86 -3.07 -7.45
CA ARG A 69 4.81 -3.75 -8.33
C ARG A 69 4.09 -4.67 -9.30
N THR A 70 4.76 -5.02 -10.39
CA THR A 70 4.31 -6.12 -11.25
C THR A 70 4.56 -7.44 -10.52
N ALA A 71 3.49 -8.20 -10.25
CA ALA A 71 3.59 -9.52 -9.63
C ALA A 71 3.86 -10.60 -10.68
N ARG A 72 2.97 -10.74 -11.69
CA ARG A 72 3.13 -11.68 -12.81
C ARG A 72 2.40 -11.18 -14.05
N GLY A 73 3.15 -10.95 -15.13
CA GLY A 73 2.59 -10.48 -16.41
C GLY A 73 1.66 -9.28 -16.22
N ALA A 74 0.37 -9.51 -16.40
CA ALA A 74 -0.66 -8.48 -16.27
C ALA A 74 -1.11 -8.15 -14.82
N LEU A 75 -0.61 -8.84 -13.79
CA LEU A 75 -1.02 -8.62 -12.40
C LEU A 75 -0.13 -7.61 -11.68
N TRP A 76 -0.76 -6.61 -11.06
CA TRP A 76 -0.08 -5.62 -10.21
C TRP A 76 -0.45 -5.81 -8.74
N THR A 77 0.43 -5.43 -7.83
CA THR A 77 0.10 -5.42 -6.40
C THR A 77 -0.55 -4.10 -6.00
N VAL A 78 -1.40 -4.14 -4.98
CA VAL A 78 -1.76 -2.93 -4.25
C VAL A 78 -0.54 -2.35 -3.55
N GLY A 79 -0.51 -1.03 -3.45
CA GLY A 79 0.42 -0.29 -2.63
C GLY A 79 -0.10 -0.18 -1.21
N GLU A 80 0.81 -0.18 -0.23
CA GLU A 80 0.48 -0.10 1.18
C GLU A 80 1.32 0.96 1.89
N VAL A 81 0.71 1.69 2.83
CA VAL A 81 1.41 2.63 3.72
C VAL A 81 1.07 2.26 5.16
N HIS A 82 2.09 1.89 5.94
CA HIS A 82 1.93 1.37 7.28
C HIS A 82 2.49 2.32 8.33
N PHE A 83 1.63 2.68 9.28
CA PHE A 83 1.96 3.31 10.55
C PHE A 83 1.85 2.23 11.64
N LEU A 84 2.95 1.52 11.89
CA LEU A 84 2.92 0.24 12.61
C LEU A 84 2.71 0.37 14.12
N THR A 85 3.10 1.48 14.74
CA THR A 85 2.89 1.74 16.17
C THR A 85 1.41 1.68 16.55
N SER A 86 1.04 0.70 17.38
CA SER A 86 -0.33 0.55 17.89
C SER A 86 -0.77 1.69 18.84
N ALA A 87 0.19 2.39 19.43
CA ALA A 87 0.01 3.55 20.30
C ALA A 87 0.40 4.88 19.63
N LEU A 88 0.23 5.00 18.30
CA LEU A 88 0.76 6.11 17.49
C LEU A 88 0.39 7.49 18.07
N GLY A 89 -0.87 7.69 18.44
CA GLY A 89 -1.34 8.96 19.00
C GLY A 89 -0.78 9.30 20.38
N LYS A 90 -0.34 8.30 21.15
CA LYS A 90 0.23 8.49 22.48
C LYS A 90 1.74 8.71 22.43
N LEU A 91 2.46 7.88 21.66
CA LEU A 91 3.91 7.92 21.56
C LEU A 91 4.40 9.01 20.59
N TYR A 92 3.69 9.19 19.47
CA TYR A 92 4.08 10.12 18.40
C TYR A 92 2.88 10.94 17.92
N PRO A 93 2.36 11.89 18.72
CA PRO A 93 1.18 12.69 18.37
C PRO A 93 1.30 13.43 17.03
N ALA A 94 2.51 13.87 16.68
CA ALA A 94 2.79 14.51 15.39
C ALA A 94 2.70 13.51 14.22
N LEU A 95 3.26 12.30 14.37
CA LEU A 95 3.16 11.25 13.34
C LEU A 95 1.71 10.76 13.19
N TYR A 96 0.93 10.75 14.26
CA TYR A 96 -0.51 10.51 14.19
C TYR A 96 -1.23 11.57 13.36
N ARG A 97 -0.87 12.86 13.50
CA ARG A 97 -1.40 13.93 12.64
C ARG A 97 -1.02 13.73 11.18
N VAL A 98 0.23 13.33 10.90
CA VAL A 98 0.67 12.96 9.54
C VAL A 98 -0.19 11.82 9.00
N SER A 99 -0.42 10.76 9.78
CA SER A 99 -1.29 9.64 9.40
C SER A 99 -2.70 10.11 9.03
N ARG A 100 -3.32 10.95 9.87
CA ARG A 100 -4.66 11.50 9.60
C ARG A 100 -4.69 12.40 8.36
N SER A 101 -3.66 13.21 8.16
CA SER A 101 -3.52 14.06 6.97
C SER A 101 -3.37 13.21 5.71
N PHE A 102 -2.55 12.17 5.77
CA PHE A 102 -2.36 11.20 4.68
C PHE A 102 -3.67 10.49 4.33
N GLY A 103 -4.39 9.98 5.34
CA GLY A 103 -5.68 9.34 5.13
C GLY A 103 -6.71 10.28 4.50
N LYS A 104 -6.71 11.57 4.87
CA LYS A 104 -7.57 12.58 4.25
C LYS A 104 -7.18 12.86 2.80
N TRP A 105 -5.88 13.00 2.52
CA TRP A 105 -5.37 13.18 1.16
C TRP A 105 -5.74 11.99 0.26
N LEU A 106 -5.48 10.77 0.74
CA LEU A 106 -5.80 9.55 0.00
C LEU A 106 -7.30 9.37 -0.19
N GLY A 107 -8.10 9.77 0.80
CA GLY A 107 -9.56 9.78 0.71
C GLY A 107 -10.14 10.79 -0.30
N GLY A 108 -9.32 11.66 -0.89
CA GLY A 108 -9.71 12.52 -2.00
C GLY A 108 -9.75 11.81 -3.36
N TYR A 109 -9.23 10.58 -3.45
CA TYR A 109 -9.23 9.77 -4.66
C TYR A 109 -10.42 8.81 -4.72
N GLN A 110 -10.66 8.21 -5.88
CA GLN A 110 -11.74 7.24 -6.06
C GLN A 110 -11.54 6.02 -5.15
N CYS A 111 -12.54 5.70 -4.34
CA CYS A 111 -12.58 4.46 -3.58
C CYS A 111 -13.01 3.32 -4.51
N VAL A 112 -12.12 2.35 -4.72
CA VAL A 112 -12.35 1.21 -5.63
C VAL A 112 -12.68 -0.08 -4.90
N TYR A 113 -12.57 -0.06 -3.57
CA TYR A 113 -13.01 -1.15 -2.71
C TYR A 113 -13.25 -0.64 -1.30
N SER A 114 -14.34 -1.11 -0.69
CA SER A 114 -14.63 -0.96 0.72
C SER A 114 -15.46 -2.14 1.19
N SER A 115 -15.22 -2.63 2.41
CA SER A 115 -16.04 -3.69 3.00
C SER A 115 -17.51 -3.30 3.19
N ALA A 116 -17.79 -1.99 3.25
CA ALA A 116 -19.14 -1.42 3.33
C ALA A 116 -19.85 -1.27 1.97
N ASP A 117 -19.12 -1.38 0.86
CA ASP A 117 -19.63 -1.19 -0.50
C ASP A 117 -19.30 -2.42 -1.35
N ARG A 118 -20.08 -3.49 -1.15
CA ARG A 118 -19.86 -4.77 -1.82
C ARG A 118 -20.22 -4.76 -3.31
N ASP A 119 -21.04 -3.81 -3.72
CA ASP A 119 -21.50 -3.66 -5.11
C ASP A 119 -20.60 -2.72 -5.92
N ASN A 120 -19.45 -2.33 -5.36
CA ASN A 120 -18.46 -1.52 -6.07
C ASN A 120 -17.96 -2.25 -7.31
N GLY A 121 -18.28 -1.71 -8.49
CA GLY A 121 -17.95 -2.31 -9.79
C GLY A 121 -16.46 -2.56 -10.02
N TYR A 122 -15.58 -1.84 -9.32
CA TYR A 122 -14.13 -2.05 -9.41
C TYR A 122 -13.64 -3.27 -8.63
N SER A 123 -14.45 -3.81 -7.70
CA SER A 123 -14.10 -5.02 -6.93
C SER A 123 -13.84 -6.24 -7.82
N TYR A 124 -14.36 -6.23 -9.05
CA TYR A 124 -14.10 -7.25 -10.06
C TYR A 124 -12.62 -7.37 -10.44
N TYR A 125 -11.87 -6.26 -10.42
CA TYR A 125 -10.45 -6.21 -10.79
C TYR A 125 -9.51 -6.53 -9.64
N LEU A 126 -10.04 -6.73 -8.43
CA LEU A 126 -9.28 -7.12 -7.27
C LEU A 126 -9.33 -8.65 -7.15
N GLU A 127 -8.19 -9.32 -6.90
CA GLU A 127 -8.08 -10.77 -6.78
C GLU A 127 -7.07 -11.19 -5.69
N GLY A 128 -7.10 -12.46 -5.27
CA GLY A 128 -6.18 -12.95 -4.23
C GLY A 128 -6.51 -12.43 -2.82
N SER A 129 -5.49 -12.23 -1.98
CA SER A 129 -5.72 -11.86 -0.57
C SER A 129 -6.27 -10.45 -0.38
N VAL A 130 -6.19 -9.59 -1.41
CA VAL A 130 -6.73 -8.23 -1.34
C VAL A 130 -8.24 -8.21 -1.07
N LYS A 131 -8.98 -9.24 -1.52
CA LYS A 131 -10.42 -9.39 -1.27
C LYS A 131 -10.78 -9.61 0.19
N ASN A 132 -9.81 -10.08 0.99
CA ASN A 132 -9.99 -10.35 2.41
C ASN A 132 -9.68 -9.13 3.28
N GLN A 133 -9.30 -8.01 2.68
CA GLN A 133 -8.95 -6.79 3.42
C GLN A 133 -10.22 -6.06 3.88
N VAL A 134 -10.17 -5.50 5.09
CA VAL A 134 -11.31 -4.72 5.63
C VAL A 134 -11.19 -3.23 5.35
N THR A 135 -9.98 -2.75 5.03
CA THR A 135 -9.70 -1.32 4.81
C THR A 135 -10.03 -0.91 3.38
N PRO A 136 -10.52 0.32 3.15
CA PRO A 136 -10.71 0.85 1.82
C PRO A 136 -9.43 0.88 0.99
N ILE A 137 -9.58 0.75 -0.32
CA ILE A 137 -8.51 0.89 -1.32
C ILE A 137 -8.88 2.04 -2.24
N PHE A 138 -7.96 2.98 -2.40
CA PHE A 138 -8.15 4.16 -3.23
C PHE A 138 -7.30 4.10 -4.49
N ALA A 139 -7.80 4.62 -5.60
CA ALA A 139 -7.09 4.62 -6.86
C ALA A 139 -6.49 6.00 -7.16
N LEU A 140 -5.17 6.08 -7.22
CA LEU A 140 -4.49 7.23 -7.80
C LEU A 140 -4.81 7.31 -9.30
N GLN A 141 -4.47 8.41 -9.96
CA GLN A 141 -4.83 8.62 -11.36
C GLN A 141 -4.37 7.47 -12.27
N SER A 142 -3.09 7.07 -12.18
CA SER A 142 -2.59 5.93 -12.95
C SER A 142 -3.21 4.57 -12.55
N GLY A 143 -3.73 4.46 -11.32
CA GLY A 143 -4.51 3.30 -10.88
C GLY A 143 -5.90 3.25 -11.52
N MET A 144 -6.56 4.41 -11.64
CA MET A 144 -7.82 4.55 -12.37
C MET A 144 -7.65 4.24 -13.85
N ASP A 145 -6.59 4.76 -14.47
CA ASP A 145 -6.27 4.48 -15.87
C ASP A 145 -6.01 2.99 -16.08
N ALA A 146 -5.33 2.33 -15.13
CA ALA A 146 -5.10 0.89 -15.17
C ALA A 146 -6.40 0.07 -15.06
N LEU A 147 -7.34 0.47 -14.19
CA LEU A 147 -8.66 -0.16 -14.13
C LEU A 147 -9.43 0.01 -15.45
N GLY A 148 -9.36 1.19 -16.07
CA GLY A 148 -9.94 1.45 -17.40
C GLY A 148 -9.33 0.58 -18.51
N ASN A 149 -8.10 0.10 -18.33
CA ASN A 149 -7.41 -0.83 -19.22
C ASN A 149 -7.50 -2.30 -18.74
N GLU A 150 -8.50 -2.61 -17.91
CA GLU A 150 -8.79 -3.96 -17.39
C GLU A 150 -7.61 -4.62 -16.64
N ARG A 151 -6.78 -3.83 -15.97
CA ARG A 151 -5.69 -4.32 -15.13
C ARG A 151 -6.24 -4.95 -13.84
N TYR A 152 -5.66 -6.06 -13.42
CA TYR A 152 -6.01 -6.75 -12.18
C TYR A 152 -4.98 -6.50 -11.07
N PHE A 153 -5.47 -6.44 -9.83
CA PHE A 153 -4.69 -6.14 -8.64
C PHE A 153 -4.77 -7.24 -7.60
N VAL A 154 -3.64 -7.54 -6.96
CA VAL A 154 -3.48 -8.56 -5.91
C VAL A 154 -2.83 -7.99 -4.66
N GLY A 155 -2.80 -8.76 -3.57
CA GLY A 155 -2.13 -8.34 -2.34
C GLY A 155 -0.62 -8.26 -2.53
N ALA A 156 0.05 -7.28 -1.89
CA ALA A 156 1.51 -7.15 -1.97
C ALA A 156 2.27 -8.37 -1.43
N ARG A 157 1.64 -9.14 -0.55
CA ARG A 157 2.16 -10.35 0.11
C ARG A 157 1.60 -11.65 -0.46
N ASP A 158 0.87 -11.61 -1.57
CA ASP A 158 0.42 -12.83 -2.23
C ASP A 158 1.62 -13.65 -2.71
N ASN A 159 1.67 -14.92 -2.31
CA ASN A 159 2.72 -15.86 -2.69
C ASN A 159 2.40 -16.56 -4.00
N ASP A 160 3.36 -17.32 -4.52
CA ASP A 160 3.23 -18.01 -5.82
C ASP A 160 2.00 -18.91 -5.91
N ALA A 161 1.61 -19.60 -4.83
CA ALA A 161 0.43 -20.47 -4.83
C ALA A 161 -0.87 -19.67 -5.00
N VAL A 162 -0.98 -18.50 -4.36
CA VAL A 162 -2.12 -17.60 -4.55
C VAL A 162 -2.11 -17.04 -5.97
N LEU A 163 -0.96 -16.57 -6.45
CA LEU A 163 -0.81 -16.01 -7.80
C LEU A 163 -1.15 -17.05 -8.88
N ASP A 164 -0.72 -18.30 -8.73
CA ASP A 164 -1.08 -19.40 -9.64
C ASP A 164 -2.60 -19.61 -9.72
N THR A 165 -3.26 -19.55 -8.57
CA THR A 165 -4.72 -19.71 -8.47
C THR A 165 -5.45 -18.55 -9.15
N VAL A 166 -4.99 -17.32 -8.93
CA VAL A 166 -5.51 -16.12 -9.61
C VAL A 166 -5.29 -16.24 -11.12
N CYS A 167 -4.08 -16.58 -11.56
CA CYS A 167 -3.76 -16.70 -12.98
C CYS A 167 -4.63 -17.76 -13.68
N LYS A 168 -4.83 -18.93 -13.06
CA LYS A 168 -5.74 -19.96 -13.57
C LYS A 168 -7.16 -19.42 -13.73
N THR A 169 -7.65 -18.69 -12.73
CA THR A 169 -8.99 -18.09 -12.75
C THR A 169 -9.12 -17.06 -13.87
N LEU A 170 -8.13 -16.20 -14.07
CA LEU A 170 -8.14 -15.18 -15.12
C LEU A 170 -8.04 -15.79 -16.52
N ARG A 171 -7.29 -16.88 -16.71
CA ARG A 171 -7.25 -17.62 -17.98
C ARG A 171 -8.61 -18.20 -18.35
N LEU A 172 -9.40 -18.67 -17.37
CA LEU A 172 -10.78 -19.10 -17.61
C LEU A 172 -11.69 -17.94 -18.07
N ARG A 173 -11.32 -16.70 -17.78
CA ARG A 173 -11.98 -15.48 -18.27
C ARG A 173 -11.41 -14.97 -19.61
N GLY A 174 -10.50 -15.71 -20.24
CA GLY A 174 -9.90 -15.36 -21.53
C GLY A 174 -8.68 -14.42 -21.46
N LEU A 175 -8.14 -14.16 -20.26
CA LEU A 175 -7.01 -13.24 -20.08
C LEU A 175 -5.66 -13.96 -20.21
N SER A 176 -4.73 -13.37 -20.96
CA SER A 176 -3.33 -13.82 -20.99
C SER A 176 -2.58 -13.26 -19.78
N VAL A 177 -2.32 -14.14 -18.83
CA VAL A 177 -1.39 -13.91 -17.72
C VAL A 177 -0.19 -14.80 -17.97
N ASP A 178 0.86 -14.21 -18.51
CA ASP A 178 2.11 -14.92 -18.80
C ASP A 178 2.65 -15.55 -17.52
N ALA A 179 3.11 -16.79 -17.64
CA ALA A 179 3.90 -17.43 -16.60
C ALA A 179 5.29 -16.77 -16.65
N GLY A 180 5.52 -15.80 -15.77
CA GLY A 180 6.87 -15.34 -15.46
C GLY A 180 7.67 -16.42 -14.77
#